data_AF-A0A3M6VJW8-F1
#
_entry.id   AF-A0A3M6VJW8-F1
#
_cell.length_a   1.000
_cell.length_b   1.000
_cell.length_c   1.000
_cell.angle_alpha   90.00
_cell.angle_beta   90.00
_cell.angle_gamma   90.00
#
_symmetry.space_group_name_H-M   'P 1'
#
loop_
_entity.id
_entity.type
_entity.pdbx_description
1 polymer ?
#
loop_
_entity_poly.entity_id
_entity_poly.type
_entity_poly.pdbx_seq_one_letter_code
_entity_poly.pdbx_strand_id
1 'polypeptide(L)'
;MQNDLPLHLRGSCASTENRQEELELLDLADTVLADNNWRWLHHLLDLVHDIATRQRGKMYFARLFKSQDAAEIEVALSEMETWRQELGDESARPREHDLARALFLLGYDKSLSLTTL
;
A
#
# COMPACT_ATOMS: atom_id res chain seq x y z
N MET A 1 6.12 -23.34 -48.50
CA MET A 1 5.08 -22.62 -47.74
C MET A 1 5.41 -22.80 -46.28
N GLN A 2 6.21 -21.89 -45.75
CA GLN A 2 6.53 -21.79 -44.32
C GLN A 2 5.42 -20.99 -43.66
N ASN A 3 4.72 -21.59 -42.71
CA ASN A 3 3.77 -20.89 -41.85
C ASN A 3 4.58 -20.24 -40.72
N ASP A 4 4.93 -18.98 -40.89
CA ASP A 4 5.42 -18.14 -39.80
C ASP A 4 4.23 -17.75 -38.91
N LEU A 5 4.20 -18.31 -37.70
CA LEU A 5 3.31 -17.85 -36.63
C LEU A 5 3.83 -16.51 -36.09
N PRO A 6 2.97 -15.48 -35.92
CA PRO A 6 3.42 -14.17 -35.46
C PRO A 6 3.80 -14.21 -33.96
N LEU A 7 5.07 -13.94 -33.71
CA LEU A 7 5.67 -13.51 -32.44
C LEU A 7 5.08 -12.16 -32.01
N HIS A 8 3.88 -12.13 -31.43
CA HIS A 8 3.34 -10.92 -30.82
C HIS A 8 2.50 -11.23 -29.57
N LEU A 9 3.13 -11.69 -28.48
CA LEU A 9 2.51 -11.73 -27.14
C LEU A 9 3.55 -11.68 -25.99
N ARG A 10 4.64 -10.93 -26.14
CA ARG A 10 5.56 -10.62 -25.02
C ARG A 10 5.60 -9.13 -24.78
N GLY A 11 4.68 -8.65 -23.95
CA GLY A 11 4.59 -7.24 -23.56
C GLY A 11 3.42 -6.91 -22.63
N SER A 12 2.48 -7.83 -22.42
CA SER A 12 1.23 -7.58 -21.66
C SER A 12 1.06 -8.45 -20.40
N CYS A 13 2.12 -9.10 -19.91
CA CYS A 13 2.05 -9.92 -18.68
C CYS A 13 2.33 -9.08 -17.43
N ALA A 14 3.39 -8.25 -17.47
CA ALA A 14 3.81 -7.45 -16.30
C ALA A 14 2.77 -6.40 -15.84
N SER A 15 2.01 -5.79 -16.77
CA SER A 15 0.97 -4.84 -16.40
C SER A 15 -0.28 -5.51 -15.81
N THR A 16 -0.55 -6.74 -16.23
CA THR A 16 -1.71 -7.52 -15.76
C THR A 16 -1.43 -8.12 -14.38
N GLU A 17 -0.21 -8.62 -14.17
CA GLU A 17 0.26 -9.13 -12.88
C GLU A 17 0.28 -8.04 -11.81
N ASN A 18 0.82 -6.86 -12.12
CA ASN A 18 0.86 -5.75 -11.15
C ASN A 18 -0.55 -5.27 -10.77
N ARG A 19 -1.46 -5.18 -11.75
CA ARG A 19 -2.86 -4.82 -11.49
C ARG A 19 -3.60 -5.87 -10.66
N GLN A 20 -3.30 -7.14 -10.86
CA GLN A 20 -3.90 -8.23 -10.09
C GLN A 20 -3.43 -8.18 -8.63
N GLU A 21 -2.14 -7.96 -8.40
CA GLU A 21 -1.58 -7.79 -7.05
C GLU A 21 -2.18 -6.57 -6.32
N GLU A 22 -2.34 -5.44 -7.01
CA GLU A 22 -2.99 -4.25 -6.46
C GLU A 22 -4.43 -4.55 -5.99
N LEU A 23 -5.20 -5.28 -6.80
CA LEU A 23 -6.57 -5.66 -6.45
C LEU A 23 -6.61 -6.59 -5.24
N GLU A 24 -5.70 -7.55 -5.16
CA GLU A 24 -5.60 -8.46 -4.01
C GLU A 24 -5.25 -7.72 -2.72
N LEU A 25 -4.37 -6.72 -2.80
CA LEU A 25 -4.03 -5.87 -1.66
C LEU A 25 -5.21 -5.00 -1.23
N LEU A 26 -5.99 -4.46 -2.18
CA LEU A 26 -7.18 -3.67 -1.86
C LEU A 26 -8.27 -4.54 -1.21
N ASP A 27 -8.54 -5.72 -1.74
CA ASP A 27 -9.51 -6.66 -1.17
C ASP A 27 -9.11 -7.13 0.23
N LEU A 28 -7.81 -7.40 0.43
CA LEU A 28 -7.26 -7.73 1.75
C LEU A 28 -7.43 -6.56 2.72
N ALA A 29 -7.10 -5.33 2.29
CA ALA A 29 -7.26 -4.14 3.11
C ALA A 29 -8.72 -3.97 3.53
N ASP A 30 -9.67 -4.07 2.60
CA ASP A 30 -11.10 -3.90 2.89
C ASP A 30 -11.63 -4.98 3.84
N THR A 31 -11.15 -6.22 3.68
CA THR A 31 -11.51 -7.32 4.58
C THR A 31 -11.00 -7.07 6.00
N VAL A 32 -9.75 -6.65 6.15
CA VAL A 32 -9.13 -6.44 7.47
C VAL A 32 -9.65 -5.16 8.13
N LEU A 33 -9.83 -4.08 7.38
CA LEU A 33 -10.35 -2.80 7.88
C LEU A 33 -11.81 -2.88 8.35
N ALA A 34 -12.54 -3.93 7.96
CA ALA A 34 -13.89 -4.21 8.47
C ALA A 34 -13.90 -4.67 9.95
N ASP A 35 -12.75 -5.11 10.49
CA ASP A 35 -12.61 -5.45 11.91
C ASP A 35 -12.56 -4.17 12.77
N ASN A 36 -13.28 -4.18 13.89
CA ASN A 36 -13.33 -3.07 14.86
C ASN A 36 -11.95 -2.65 15.38
N ASN A 37 -10.98 -3.56 15.41
CA ASN A 37 -9.59 -3.25 15.80
C ASN A 37 -8.95 -2.18 14.91
N TRP A 38 -9.40 -2.06 13.65
CA TRP A 38 -8.89 -1.14 12.66
C TRP A 38 -9.81 0.06 12.41
N ARG A 39 -10.84 0.24 13.23
CA ARG A 39 -11.81 1.34 13.09
C ARG A 39 -11.15 2.73 13.08
N TRP A 40 -10.06 2.90 13.83
CA TRP A 40 -9.31 4.16 13.85
C TRP A 40 -8.63 4.45 12.50
N LEU A 41 -8.09 3.42 11.84
CA LEU A 41 -7.45 3.55 10.54
C LEU A 41 -8.48 3.75 9.43
N HIS A 42 -9.61 3.04 9.52
CA HIS A 42 -10.77 3.28 8.65
C HIS A 42 -11.23 4.74 8.75
N HIS A 43 -11.32 5.29 9.96
CA HIS A 43 -11.68 6.69 10.15
C HIS A 43 -10.68 7.66 9.49
N LEU A 44 -9.36 7.41 9.61
CA LEU A 44 -8.34 8.23 8.93
C LEU A 44 -8.48 8.16 7.40
N LEU A 45 -8.73 6.97 6.86
CA LEU A 45 -8.98 6.79 5.43
C LEU A 45 -10.22 7.56 4.97
N ASP A 46 -11.31 7.57 5.75
CA ASP A 46 -12.53 8.31 5.40
C ASP A 46 -12.34 9.83 5.36
N LEU A 47 -11.40 10.36 6.13
CA LEU A 47 -11.08 11.80 6.17
C LEU A 47 -10.27 12.27 4.95
N VAL A 48 -9.65 11.35 4.21
CA VAL A 48 -8.88 11.70 3.00
C VAL A 48 -9.83 11.87 1.82
N HIS A 49 -9.78 13.03 1.17
CA HIS A 49 -10.66 13.34 0.04
C HIS A 49 -10.24 12.62 -1.25
N ASP A 50 -8.94 12.57 -1.51
CA ASP A 50 -8.40 11.99 -2.73
C ASP A 50 -8.51 10.45 -2.75
N ILE A 51 -9.18 9.93 -3.79
CA ILE A 51 -9.40 8.48 -3.96
C ILE A 51 -8.08 7.75 -4.16
N ALA A 52 -7.16 8.31 -4.95
CA ALA A 52 -5.87 7.69 -5.22
C ALA A 52 -5.04 7.57 -3.93
N THR A 53 -5.01 8.63 -3.12
CA THR A 53 -4.35 8.63 -1.81
C THR A 53 -4.99 7.60 -0.87
N ARG A 54 -6.32 7.48 -0.82
CA ARG A 54 -6.99 6.45 -0.01
C ARG A 54 -6.63 5.03 -0.44
N GLN A 55 -6.67 4.75 -1.74
CA GLN A 55 -6.30 3.45 -2.28
C GLN A 55 -4.83 3.13 -1.98
N ARG A 56 -3.93 4.11 -2.14
CA ARG A 56 -2.51 3.93 -1.80
C ARG A 56 -2.30 3.67 -0.31
N GLY A 57 -3.04 4.36 0.56
CA GLY A 57 -3.05 4.07 2.00
C GLY A 57 -3.52 2.65 2.33
N LYS A 58 -4.59 2.17 1.67
CA LYS A 58 -5.07 0.78 1.81
C LYS A 58 -4.02 -0.24 1.35
N MET A 59 -3.38 -0.01 0.20
CA MET A 59 -2.33 -0.90 -0.29
C MET A 59 -1.13 -0.97 0.66
N TYR A 60 -0.70 0.17 1.19
CA TYR A 60 0.37 0.22 2.21
C TYR A 60 -0.03 -0.52 3.48
N PHE A 61 -1.26 -0.34 3.96
CA PHE A 61 -1.78 -1.10 5.09
C PHE A 61 -1.76 -2.62 4.82
N ALA A 62 -2.28 -3.07 3.68
CA ALA A 62 -2.31 -4.49 3.33
C ALA A 62 -0.90 -5.10 3.22
N ARG A 63 0.05 -4.36 2.63
CA ARG A 63 1.48 -4.78 2.58
C ARG A 63 2.04 -4.92 3.98
N LEU A 64 1.89 -3.89 4.83
CA LEU A 64 2.33 -3.96 6.23
C LEU A 64 1.67 -5.12 6.97
N PHE A 65 0.36 -5.36 6.77
CA PHE A 65 -0.37 -6.44 7.43
C PHE A 65 0.16 -7.82 7.03
N LYS A 66 0.39 -8.04 5.73
CA LYS A 66 0.83 -9.33 5.17
C LYS A 66 2.31 -9.64 5.44
N SER A 67 3.18 -8.63 5.51
CA SER A 67 4.62 -8.84 5.67
C SER A 67 4.96 -9.63 6.92
N GLN A 68 5.83 -10.63 6.77
CA GLN A 68 6.29 -11.50 7.86
C GLN A 68 7.76 -11.28 8.21
N ASP A 69 8.44 -10.46 7.41
CA ASP A 69 9.87 -10.19 7.54
C ASP A 69 10.13 -8.69 7.70
N ALA A 70 11.15 -8.36 8.50
CA ALA A 70 11.49 -6.97 8.81
C ALA A 70 12.03 -6.22 7.57
N ALA A 71 12.73 -6.89 6.65
CA ALA A 71 13.26 -6.24 5.45
C ALA A 71 12.12 -5.83 4.49
N GLU A 72 11.06 -6.63 4.37
CA GLU A 72 9.87 -6.23 3.61
C GLU A 72 9.21 -4.97 4.18
N ILE A 73 9.16 -4.86 5.51
CA ILE A 73 8.62 -3.68 6.19
C ILE A 73 9.54 -2.47 5.97
N GLU A 74 10.86 -2.62 6.06
CA GLU A 74 11.81 -1.53 5.79
C GLU A 74 11.68 -0.98 4.36
N VAL A 75 11.46 -1.87 3.37
CA VAL A 75 11.16 -1.47 1.99
C VAL A 75 9.86 -0.67 1.94
N ALA A 76 8.78 -1.17 2.55
CA ALA A 76 7.50 -0.46 2.58
C ALA A 76 7.60 0.91 3.27
N LEU A 77 8.34 1.02 4.38
CA LEU A 77 8.59 2.28 5.09
C LEU A 77 9.35 3.30 4.24
N SER A 78 10.35 2.83 3.49
CA SER A 78 11.13 3.68 2.56
C SER A 78 10.26 4.23 1.43
N GLU A 79 9.36 3.40 0.90
CA GLU A 79 8.38 3.83 -0.09
C GLU A 79 7.34 4.79 0.50
N MET A 80 6.88 4.57 1.73
CA MET A 80 5.95 5.47 2.41
C MET A 80 6.56 6.85 2.67
N GLU A 81 7.85 6.92 2.98
CA GLU A 81 8.57 8.20 3.13
C GLU A 81 8.59 8.97 1.81
N THR A 82 8.85 8.28 0.69
CA THR A 82 8.76 8.87 -0.65
C THR A 82 7.33 9.34 -0.95
N TRP A 83 6.33 8.50 -0.68
CA TRP A 83 4.92 8.84 -0.87
C TRP A 83 4.49 10.06 -0.03
N ARG A 84 4.95 10.16 1.22
CA ARG A 84 4.65 11.33 2.08
C ARG A 84 5.18 12.63 1.47
N GLN A 85 6.35 12.60 0.84
CA GLN A 85 6.92 13.76 0.15
C GLN A 85 6.10 14.14 -1.09
N GLU A 86 5.53 13.16 -1.80
CA GLU A 86 4.65 13.39 -2.96
C GLU A 86 3.31 14.04 -2.60
N LEU A 87 2.87 13.96 -1.33
CA LEU A 87 1.61 14.59 -0.90
C LEU A 87 1.64 16.12 -0.98
N GLY A 88 2.83 16.73 -0.99
CA GLY A 88 3.01 18.19 -0.99
C GLY A 88 2.92 18.79 0.42
N ASP A 89 2.49 20.04 0.50
CA ASP A 89 2.47 20.79 1.77
C ASP A 89 1.46 20.22 2.78
N GLU A 90 1.95 19.92 3.98
CA GLU A 90 1.16 19.43 5.12
C GLU A 90 0.08 20.43 5.53
N SER A 91 0.33 21.73 5.40
CA SER A 91 -0.67 22.75 5.77
C SER A 91 -1.91 22.70 4.85
N ALA A 92 -1.72 22.28 3.60
CA ALA A 92 -2.79 22.17 2.60
C ALA A 92 -3.50 20.81 2.63
N ARG A 93 -2.80 19.75 3.06
CA ARG A 93 -3.29 18.37 3.04
C ARG A 93 -3.07 17.64 4.37
N PRO A 94 -3.54 18.18 5.49
CA PRO A 94 -3.20 17.66 6.82
C PRO A 94 -3.73 16.22 7.02
N ARG A 95 -4.85 15.86 6.40
CA ARG A 95 -5.46 14.53 6.55
C ARG A 95 -4.67 13.44 5.84
N GLU A 96 -4.15 13.74 4.65
CA GLU A 96 -3.27 12.84 3.92
C GLU A 96 -1.96 12.61 4.66
N HIS A 97 -1.40 13.66 5.25
CA HIS A 97 -0.20 13.55 6.08
C HIS A 97 -0.45 12.79 7.39
N ASP A 98 -1.60 13.00 8.04
CA ASP A 98 -2.00 12.22 9.20
C ASP A 98 -2.11 10.72 8.88
N LEU A 99 -2.73 10.37 7.74
CA LEU A 99 -2.81 8.98 7.26
C LEU A 99 -1.41 8.40 7.01
N ALA A 100 -0.56 9.12 6.27
CA ALA A 100 0.80 8.66 5.97
C ALA A 100 1.63 8.44 7.25
N ARG A 101 1.52 9.37 8.22
CA ARG A 101 2.19 9.26 9.52
C ARG A 101 1.69 8.05 10.31
N ALA A 102 0.38 7.83 10.35
CA ALA A 102 -0.20 6.71 11.09
C ALA A 102 0.23 5.35 10.51
N LEU A 103 0.24 5.23 9.17
CA LEU A 103 0.73 4.03 8.49
C LEU A 103 2.23 3.80 8.73
N PHE A 104 3.04 4.87 8.68
CA PHE A 104 4.46 4.78 8.97
C PHE A 104 4.73 4.29 10.40
N LEU A 105 4.03 4.84 11.39
CA LEU A 105 4.16 4.42 12.79
C LEU A 105 3.72 2.96 12.99
N LEU A 106 2.64 2.54 12.33
CA LEU A 106 2.19 1.14 12.34
C LEU A 106 3.26 0.20 11.76
N GLY A 107 3.87 0.57 10.64
CA GLY A 107 4.95 -0.20 10.03
C GLY A 107 6.19 -0.27 10.91
N TYR A 108 6.59 0.85 11.51
CA TYR A 108 7.75 0.92 12.40
C TYR A 108 7.56 0.09 13.68
N ASP A 109 6.38 0.14 14.31
CA ASP A 109 6.04 -0.69 15.46
C ASP A 109 6.12 -2.20 15.11
N LYS A 110 5.60 -2.57 13.93
CA LYS A 110 5.68 -3.94 13.43
C LYS A 110 7.13 -4.36 13.13
N SER A 111 7.96 -3.50 12.53
CA SER A 111 9.36 -3.86 12.25
C SER A 111 10.12 -4.12 13.54
N LEU A 112 9.94 -3.29 14.57
CA LEU A 112 10.52 -3.51 15.89
C LEU A 112 10.11 -4.86 16.46
N SER A 113 8.82 -5.20 16.38
CA SER A 113 8.28 -6.47 16.87
C SER A 113 8.89 -7.69 16.15
N LEU A 114 9.22 -7.59 14.86
CA LEU A 114 9.84 -8.67 14.09
C LEU A 114 11.36 -8.78 14.31
N THR A 115 12.05 -7.66 14.56
CA THR A 115 13.50 -7.67 14.80
C THR A 115 13.87 -8.15 16.20
N THR A 116 12.95 -8.10 17.16
CA THR A 116 13.19 -8.51 18.56
C THR A 116 12.95 -10.00 18.86
N LEU A 117 12.81 -10.85 17.84
CA LEU A 117 12.70 -12.32 17.94
C LEU A 117 14.06 -13.00 17.68
#